data_AF-A0A4Q3FUM2-F1
#
_entry.id   AF-A0A4Q3FUM2-F1
#
_cell.length_a   1.000
_cell.length_b   1.000
_cell.length_c   1.000
_cell.angle_alpha   90.00
_cell.angle_beta   90.00
_cell.angle_gamma   90.00
#
_symmetry.space_group_name_H-M   'P 1'
#
loop_
_entity.id
_entity.type
_entity.pdbx_description
1 polymer ?
#
loop_
_entity_poly.entity_id
_entity_poly.type
_entity_poly.pdbx_seq_one_letter_code
_entity_poly.pdbx_strand_id
1 'polypeptide(L)'
;MASGSGLAKEAVSKEAASVAACDAVAAHPDDPDKVGPGHVKAQIDLPAGITICREAAAADSGNLRIRYQLARMLFYSGDRGESLKYMKSAADDGYRQAQFVYGVFINYQRDGAPKDLCLTEGYWQKSALAGRQAARVNYVRERLNNRFKGCD
;
A
#
# COMPACT_ATOMS: atom_id res chain seq x y z
N MET A 1 30.03 2.46 -29.60
CA MET A 1 29.09 1.91 -28.60
C MET A 1 29.66 2.18 -27.21
N ALA A 2 29.20 3.21 -26.48
CA ALA A 2 29.51 3.39 -25.04
C ALA A 2 28.67 4.51 -24.35
N SER A 3 27.44 4.82 -24.79
CA SER A 3 26.67 5.97 -24.24
C SER A 3 25.39 5.61 -23.49
N GLY A 4 25.05 4.32 -23.35
CA GLY A 4 23.77 3.90 -22.72
C GLY A 4 23.80 3.69 -21.20
N SER A 5 24.99 3.54 -20.60
CA SER A 5 25.12 3.17 -19.18
C SER A 5 24.90 4.35 -18.21
N GLY A 6 25.17 5.59 -18.63
CA GLY A 6 25.03 6.77 -17.77
C GLY A 6 23.57 7.15 -17.52
N LEU A 7 22.80 7.26 -18.60
CA LEU A 7 21.38 7.65 -18.56
C LEU A 7 20.51 6.67 -17.75
N ALA A 8 20.77 5.37 -17.87
CA ALA A 8 20.05 4.36 -17.09
C ALA A 8 20.36 4.46 -15.59
N LYS A 9 21.62 4.74 -15.22
CA LYS A 9 22.04 4.90 -13.83
C LYS A 9 21.45 6.17 -13.20
N GLU A 10 21.38 7.25 -13.98
CA GLU A 10 20.73 8.49 -13.56
C GLU A 10 19.21 8.31 -13.37
N ALA A 11 18.53 7.62 -14.29
CA ALA A 11 17.11 7.31 -14.16
C ALA A 11 16.80 6.49 -12.90
N VAL A 12 17.54 5.40 -12.67
CA VAL A 12 17.41 4.58 -11.45
C VAL A 12 17.67 5.40 -10.18
N SER A 13 18.64 6.32 -10.21
CA SER A 13 18.91 7.19 -9.06
C SER A 13 17.75 8.16 -8.77
N LYS A 14 17.07 8.63 -9.82
CA LYS A 14 15.90 9.52 -9.72
C LYS A 14 14.66 8.79 -9.21
N GLU A 15 14.43 7.56 -9.66
CA GLU A 15 13.37 6.69 -9.14
C GLU A 15 13.61 6.35 -7.66
N ALA A 16 14.84 6.00 -7.29
CA ALA A 16 15.18 5.75 -5.88
C ALA A 16 14.96 7.01 -5.01
N ALA A 17 15.32 8.19 -5.52
CA ALA A 17 15.07 9.46 -4.84
C ALA A 17 13.57 9.77 -4.71
N SER A 18 12.76 9.47 -5.73
CA SER A 18 11.31 9.71 -5.68
C SER A 18 10.60 8.78 -4.69
N VAL A 19 11.02 7.50 -4.64
CA VAL A 19 10.57 6.54 -3.61
C VAL A 19 10.92 7.06 -2.22
N ALA A 20 12.16 7.49 -2.00
CA ALA A 20 12.59 8.02 -0.71
C ALA A 20 11.82 9.29 -0.31
N ALA A 21 11.54 10.19 -1.25
CA ALA A 21 10.77 11.41 -0.99
C ALA A 21 9.33 11.11 -0.55
N CYS A 22 8.64 10.20 -1.25
CA CYS A 22 7.30 9.77 -0.85
C CYS A 22 7.32 9.01 0.49
N ASP A 23 8.33 8.16 0.71
CA ASP A 23 8.50 7.42 1.98
C ASP A 23 8.59 8.34 3.19
N ALA A 24 9.43 9.37 3.07
CA ALA A 24 9.74 10.30 4.15
C ALA A 24 8.52 11.05 4.70
N VAL A 25 7.43 11.14 3.92
CA VAL A 25 6.21 11.87 4.34
C VAL A 25 4.99 10.96 4.54
N ALA A 26 4.97 9.78 3.91
CA ALA A 26 3.77 8.96 3.82
C ALA A 26 3.86 7.57 4.47
N ALA A 27 5.06 7.10 4.84
CA ALA A 27 5.24 5.78 5.43
C ALA A 27 4.38 5.60 6.69
N HIS A 28 3.77 4.42 6.85
CA HIS A 28 3.08 4.07 8.09
C HIS A 28 4.10 3.43 9.08
N PRO A 29 4.06 3.74 10.39
CA PRO A 29 4.99 3.14 11.36
C PRO A 29 4.97 1.60 11.38
N ASP A 30 3.77 1.01 11.26
CA ASP A 30 3.58 -0.45 11.20
C ASP A 30 3.79 -1.06 9.81
N ASP A 31 4.17 -0.28 8.80
CA ASP A 31 4.56 -0.84 7.50
C ASP A 31 5.93 -1.54 7.68
N PRO A 32 6.01 -2.86 7.48
CA PRO A 32 7.26 -3.60 7.62
C PRO A 32 8.28 -3.26 6.52
N ASP A 33 7.90 -2.58 5.44
CA ASP A 33 8.80 -2.16 4.35
C ASP A 33 9.29 -0.71 4.48
N LYS A 34 8.97 -0.01 5.57
CA LYS A 34 9.39 1.40 5.75
C LYS A 34 10.90 1.58 5.81
N VAL A 35 11.36 2.69 5.22
CA VAL A 35 12.77 3.09 5.28
C VAL A 35 12.98 4.02 6.48
N GLY A 36 12.07 4.98 6.67
CA GLY A 36 12.08 5.91 7.81
C GLY A 36 11.23 5.47 9.02
N PRO A 37 11.05 6.38 10.02
CA PRO A 37 10.23 6.09 11.21
C PRO A 37 8.74 5.91 10.89
N GLY A 38 8.26 6.51 9.81
CA GLY A 38 6.84 6.58 9.46
C GLY A 38 6.06 7.62 10.27
N HIS A 39 4.88 7.97 9.78
CA HIS A 39 4.02 9.02 10.30
C HIS A 39 2.60 8.50 10.53
N VAL A 40 2.03 8.72 11.71
CA VAL A 40 0.59 8.52 11.93
C VAL A 40 -0.21 9.65 11.29
N LYS A 41 -1.51 9.48 11.05
CA LYS A 41 -2.36 10.47 10.35
C LYS A 41 -2.18 11.90 10.87
N ALA A 42 -2.13 12.08 12.19
CA ALA A 42 -2.04 13.41 12.83
C ALA A 42 -0.71 14.15 12.55
N GLN A 43 0.32 13.45 12.06
CA GLN A 43 1.64 14.01 11.78
C GLN A 43 1.84 14.32 10.29
N ILE A 44 0.88 13.98 9.43
CA ILE A 44 1.02 14.10 7.98
C ILE A 44 0.40 15.41 7.51
N ASP A 45 1.19 16.23 6.81
CA ASP A 45 0.66 17.26 5.92
C ASP A 45 0.08 16.58 4.68
N LEU A 46 -1.25 16.40 4.65
CA LEU A 46 -1.92 15.64 3.60
C LEU A 46 -1.80 16.30 2.22
N PRO A 47 -2.07 17.60 2.04
CA PRO A 47 -1.85 18.26 0.76
C PRO A 47 -0.41 18.13 0.25
N ALA A 48 0.59 18.41 1.09
CA ALA A 48 1.98 18.32 0.66
C ALA A 48 2.39 16.88 0.36
N GLY A 49 2.02 15.93 1.22
CA GLY A 49 2.31 14.51 1.04
C GLY A 49 1.70 13.95 -0.25
N ILE A 50 0.42 14.25 -0.54
CA ILE A 50 -0.24 13.80 -1.77
C ILE A 50 0.50 14.34 -2.99
N THR A 51 0.90 15.61 -3.01
CA THR A 51 1.69 16.18 -4.10
C THR A 51 3.00 15.42 -4.31
N ILE A 52 3.78 15.23 -3.25
CA ILE A 52 5.07 14.51 -3.31
C ILE A 52 4.90 13.08 -3.83
N CYS A 53 3.92 12.34 -3.31
CA CYS A 53 3.72 10.96 -3.73
C CYS A 53 3.08 10.82 -5.13
N ARG A 54 2.35 11.84 -5.62
CA ARG A 54 1.93 11.88 -7.03
C ARG A 54 3.11 12.12 -7.97
N GLU A 55 4.01 13.02 -7.62
CA GLU A 55 5.25 13.23 -8.37
C GLU A 55 6.10 11.95 -8.38
N ALA A 56 6.19 11.27 -7.24
CA ALA A 56 6.88 9.98 -7.16
C ALA A 56 6.20 8.90 -8.01
N ALA A 57 4.87 8.81 -7.99
CA ALA A 57 4.12 7.86 -8.83
C ALA A 57 4.23 8.17 -10.33
N ALA A 58 4.40 9.45 -10.69
CA ALA A 58 4.67 9.84 -12.08
C ALA A 58 6.09 9.44 -12.52
N ALA A 59 7.06 9.44 -11.60
CA ALA A 59 8.43 9.02 -11.87
C ALA A 59 8.59 7.48 -11.91
N ASP A 60 7.91 6.75 -11.02
CA ASP A 60 7.90 5.29 -10.97
C ASP A 60 6.49 4.79 -10.64
N SER A 61 5.66 4.70 -11.67
CA SER A 61 4.28 4.20 -11.53
C SER A 61 4.23 2.70 -11.24
N GLY A 62 5.32 1.98 -11.47
CA GLY A 62 5.50 0.56 -11.15
C GLY A 62 5.65 0.29 -9.65
N ASN A 63 6.05 1.31 -8.89
CA ASN A 63 6.43 1.14 -7.50
C ASN A 63 5.24 0.85 -6.57
N LEU A 64 5.19 -0.37 -6.05
CA LEU A 64 4.08 -0.79 -5.20
C LEU A 64 4.04 -0.05 -3.85
N ARG A 65 5.21 0.36 -3.34
CA ARG A 65 5.31 1.13 -2.10
C ARG A 65 4.73 2.54 -2.28
N ILE A 66 5.07 3.23 -3.37
CA ILE A 66 4.50 4.54 -3.69
C ILE A 66 2.98 4.43 -3.85
N ARG A 67 2.47 3.43 -4.60
CA ARG A 67 1.02 3.24 -4.77
C ARG A 67 0.32 3.06 -3.43
N TYR A 68 0.86 2.24 -2.52
CA TYR A 68 0.32 2.08 -1.18
C TYR A 68 0.32 3.39 -0.38
N GLN A 69 1.42 4.13 -0.42
CA GLN A 69 1.60 5.38 0.32
C GLN A 69 0.67 6.48 -0.17
N LEU A 70 0.55 6.64 -1.49
CA LEU A 70 -0.40 7.56 -2.11
C LEU A 70 -1.85 7.16 -1.76
N ALA A 71 -2.20 5.88 -1.88
CA ALA A 71 -3.53 5.39 -1.50
C ALA A 71 -3.88 5.73 -0.04
N ARG A 72 -2.93 5.53 0.88
CA ARG A 72 -3.11 5.85 2.29
C ARG A 72 -3.39 7.34 2.50
N MET A 73 -2.68 8.23 1.84
CA MET A 73 -2.90 9.67 1.99
C MET A 73 -4.22 10.12 1.37
N LEU A 74 -4.57 9.60 0.19
CA LEU A 74 -5.87 9.84 -0.44
C LEU A 74 -7.02 9.37 0.46
N PHE A 75 -6.87 8.23 1.13
CA PHE A 75 -7.85 7.76 2.09
C PHE A 75 -8.04 8.74 3.26
N TYR A 76 -6.95 9.31 3.76
CA TYR A 76 -6.98 10.25 4.88
C TYR A 76 -7.51 11.64 4.51
N SER A 77 -7.30 12.09 3.26
CA SER A 77 -7.87 13.34 2.73
C SER A 77 -9.34 13.22 2.34
N GLY A 78 -9.86 12.00 2.21
CA GLY A 78 -11.26 11.73 1.90
C GLY A 78 -11.53 11.32 0.45
N ASP A 79 -10.50 11.26 -0.40
CA ASP A 79 -10.61 10.74 -1.76
C ASP A 79 -10.62 9.20 -1.75
N ARG A 80 -11.76 8.64 -1.33
CA ARG A 80 -11.94 7.19 -1.17
C ARG A 80 -11.87 6.44 -2.50
N GLY A 81 -12.41 7.03 -3.56
CA GLY A 81 -12.47 6.41 -4.88
C GLY A 81 -11.08 6.21 -5.47
N GLU A 82 -10.23 7.23 -5.44
CA GLU A 82 -8.87 7.11 -5.94
C GLU A 82 -7.97 6.28 -5.00
N SER A 83 -8.14 6.46 -3.68
CA SER A 83 -7.49 5.61 -2.68
C SER A 83 -7.70 4.12 -2.96
N LEU A 84 -8.94 3.70 -3.20
CA LEU A 84 -9.27 2.30 -3.46
C LEU A 84 -8.57 1.75 -4.70
N LYS A 85 -8.46 2.55 -5.76
CA LYS A 85 -7.77 2.15 -7.01
C LYS A 85 -6.29 1.87 -6.76
N TYR A 86 -5.57 2.80 -6.13
CA TYR A 86 -4.14 2.61 -5.83
C TYR A 86 -3.91 1.50 -4.80
N MET A 87 -4.75 1.42 -3.76
CA MET A 87 -4.64 0.38 -2.73
C MET A 87 -4.84 -1.01 -3.34
N LYS A 88 -5.90 -1.18 -4.16
CA LYS A 88 -6.17 -2.43 -4.85
C LYS A 88 -5.02 -2.79 -5.78
N SER A 89 -4.54 -1.84 -6.60
CA SER A 89 -3.43 -2.09 -7.51
C SER A 89 -2.16 -2.56 -6.78
N ALA A 90 -1.77 -1.90 -5.67
CA ALA A 90 -0.62 -2.36 -4.88
C ALA A 90 -0.86 -3.74 -4.23
N ALA A 91 -2.09 -4.03 -3.81
CA ALA A 91 -2.45 -5.31 -3.20
C ALA A 91 -2.45 -6.47 -4.23
N ASP A 92 -3.02 -6.24 -5.41
CA ASP A 92 -3.06 -7.17 -6.55
C ASP A 92 -1.63 -7.58 -6.93
N ASP A 93 -0.72 -6.60 -7.00
CA ASP A 93 0.68 -6.80 -7.40
C ASP A 93 1.59 -7.28 -6.25
N GLY A 94 1.03 -7.61 -5.09
CA GLY A 94 1.76 -8.37 -4.07
C GLY A 94 2.33 -7.57 -2.91
N TYR A 95 2.06 -6.27 -2.80
CA TYR A 95 2.61 -5.48 -1.71
C TYR A 95 1.96 -5.85 -0.37
N ARG A 96 2.72 -6.52 0.51
CA ARG A 96 2.18 -7.18 1.71
C ARG A 96 1.39 -6.25 2.62
N GLN A 97 1.81 -4.99 2.74
CA GLN A 97 1.09 -4.00 3.54
C GLN A 97 -0.24 -3.60 2.87
N ALA A 98 -0.26 -3.38 1.54
CA ALA A 98 -1.48 -3.06 0.81
C ALA A 98 -2.46 -4.22 0.80
N GLN A 99 -2.01 -5.47 0.64
CA GLN A 99 -2.87 -6.65 0.73
C GLN A 99 -3.65 -6.69 2.05
N PHE A 100 -2.96 -6.49 3.18
CA PHE A 100 -3.63 -6.39 4.48
C PHE A 100 -4.64 -5.25 4.53
N VAL A 101 -4.23 -4.03 4.14
CA VAL A 101 -5.09 -2.84 4.25
C VAL A 101 -6.29 -2.91 3.30
N TYR A 102 -6.14 -3.48 2.10
CA TYR A 102 -7.25 -3.69 1.19
C TYR A 102 -8.25 -4.72 1.74
N GLY A 103 -7.78 -5.81 2.34
CA GLY A 103 -8.65 -6.73 3.09
C GLY A 103 -9.34 -6.05 4.28
N VAL A 104 -8.68 -5.11 4.97
CA VAL A 104 -9.33 -4.27 6.00
C VAL A 104 -10.43 -3.38 5.40
N PHE A 105 -10.23 -2.82 4.20
CA PHE A 105 -11.26 -2.02 3.53
C PHE A 105 -12.51 -2.85 3.21
N ILE A 106 -12.32 -4.08 2.71
CA ILE A 106 -13.41 -5.02 2.42
C ILE A 106 -14.10 -5.46 3.72
N ASN A 107 -13.33 -5.91 4.71
CA ASN A 107 -13.86 -6.42 5.98
C ASN A 107 -14.73 -5.39 6.72
N TYR A 108 -14.35 -4.12 6.69
CA TYR A 108 -15.12 -3.02 7.30
C TYR A 108 -16.07 -2.32 6.34
N GLN A 109 -16.31 -2.88 5.15
CA GLN A 109 -17.23 -2.37 4.15
C GLN A 109 -17.03 -0.87 3.88
N ARG A 110 -15.78 -0.45 3.67
CA ARG A 110 -15.47 0.93 3.32
C ARG A 110 -16.20 1.29 2.02
N ASP A 111 -16.69 2.52 1.94
CA ASP A 111 -17.39 3.02 0.76
C ASP A 111 -16.57 2.78 -0.52
N GLY A 112 -17.20 2.17 -1.52
CA GLY A 112 -16.58 1.73 -2.78
C GLY A 112 -15.80 0.41 -2.73
N ALA A 113 -15.54 -0.18 -1.57
CA ALA A 113 -14.87 -1.47 -1.47
C ALA A 113 -15.83 -2.64 -1.83
N PRO A 114 -15.31 -3.76 -2.36
CA PRO A 114 -16.08 -5.00 -2.47
C PRO A 114 -16.66 -5.44 -1.12
N LYS A 115 -17.76 -6.19 -1.15
CA LYS A 115 -18.40 -6.76 0.04
C LYS A 115 -18.08 -8.24 0.28
N ASP A 116 -17.40 -8.87 -0.67
CA ASP A 116 -17.05 -10.29 -0.61
C ASP A 116 -15.91 -10.55 0.38
N LEU A 117 -16.20 -11.27 1.47
CA LEU A 117 -15.23 -11.60 2.50
C LEU A 117 -14.22 -12.66 2.05
N CYS A 118 -14.50 -13.44 1.01
CA CYS A 118 -13.52 -14.38 0.46
C CYS A 118 -12.35 -13.65 -0.19
N LEU A 119 -12.57 -12.43 -0.69
CA LEU A 119 -11.47 -11.55 -1.10
C LEU A 119 -10.60 -11.13 0.10
N THR A 120 -11.21 -10.75 1.24
CA THR A 120 -10.46 -10.46 2.47
C THR A 120 -9.59 -11.64 2.85
N GLU A 121 -10.14 -12.85 2.83
CA GLU A 121 -9.41 -14.07 3.14
C GLU A 121 -8.18 -14.23 2.25
N GLY A 122 -8.36 -14.18 0.94
CA GLY A 122 -7.28 -14.34 -0.03
C GLY A 122 -6.18 -13.30 0.13
N TYR A 123 -6.51 -12.02 0.32
CA TYR A 123 -5.51 -10.97 0.53
C TYR A 123 -4.78 -11.13 1.87
N TRP A 124 -5.50 -11.45 2.95
CA TRP A 124 -4.88 -11.60 4.27
C TRP A 124 -4.01 -12.84 4.35
N GLN A 125 -4.39 -13.94 3.71
CA GLN A 125 -3.55 -15.13 3.59
C GLN A 125 -2.24 -14.80 2.85
N LYS A 126 -2.31 -14.16 1.67
CA LYS A 126 -1.12 -13.73 0.90
C LYS A 126 -0.22 -12.79 1.72
N SER A 127 -0.81 -11.80 2.38
CA SER A 127 -0.08 -10.85 3.23
C SER A 127 0.59 -11.54 4.43
N ALA A 128 -0.09 -12.51 5.05
CA ALA A 128 0.43 -13.30 6.16
C ALA A 128 1.62 -14.16 5.73
N LEU A 129 1.51 -14.84 4.58
CA LEU A 129 2.60 -15.62 3.98
C LEU A 129 3.80 -14.73 3.64
N ALA A 130 3.56 -13.52 3.13
CA ALA A 130 4.58 -12.50 2.86
C ALA A 130 5.18 -11.85 4.13
N GLY A 131 4.85 -12.33 5.33
CA GLY A 131 5.52 -11.92 6.58
C GLY A 131 4.90 -10.71 7.28
N ARG A 132 3.73 -10.22 6.85
CA ARG A 132 3.03 -9.15 7.57
C ARG A 132 2.38 -9.69 8.85
N GLN A 133 2.92 -9.30 10.01
CA GLN A 133 2.46 -9.82 11.30
C GLN A 133 1.00 -9.51 11.61
N ALA A 134 0.53 -8.30 11.29
CA ALA A 134 -0.88 -7.96 11.47
C ALA A 134 -1.79 -8.88 10.65
N ALA A 135 -1.40 -9.24 9.42
CA ALA A 135 -2.16 -10.18 8.60
C ALA A 135 -2.14 -11.60 9.17
N ARG A 136 -0.99 -12.07 9.68
CA ARG A 136 -0.89 -13.40 10.33
C ARG A 136 -1.88 -13.53 11.49
N VAL A 137 -1.94 -12.52 12.38
CA VAL A 137 -2.84 -12.53 13.53
C VAL A 137 -4.30 -12.43 13.08
N ASN A 138 -4.63 -11.48 12.20
CA ASN A 138 -6.02 -11.26 11.79
C ASN A 138 -6.56 -12.43 10.95
N TYR A 139 -5.78 -12.97 10.02
CA TYR A 139 -6.18 -14.11 9.19
C TYR A 139 -6.55 -15.34 10.04
N VAL A 140 -5.65 -15.74 10.95
CA VAL A 140 -5.88 -16.90 11.83
C VAL A 140 -7.08 -16.66 12.74
N ARG A 141 -7.18 -15.48 13.36
CA ARG A 141 -8.32 -15.15 14.24
C ARG A 141 -9.65 -15.26 13.50
N GLU A 142 -9.77 -14.64 12.32
CA GLU A 142 -11.03 -14.63 11.58
C GLU A 142 -11.38 -16.02 11.01
N ARG A 143 -10.38 -16.83 10.61
CA ARG A 143 -10.60 -18.24 10.25
C ARG A 143 -11.17 -19.05 11.40
N LEU A 144 -10.59 -18.94 12.60
CA LEU A 144 -11.06 -19.65 13.80
C LEU A 144 -12.47 -19.22 14.21
N ASN A 145 -12.84 -17.96 13.96
CA ASN A 145 -14.17 -17.43 14.20
C ASN A 145 -15.19 -17.75 13.09
N ASN A 146 -14.84 -18.62 12.12
CA ASN A 146 -15.68 -18.96 10.97
C ASN A 146 -16.11 -17.75 10.12
N ARG A 147 -15.35 -16.65 10.14
CA ARG A 147 -15.67 -15.42 9.39
C ARG A 147 -15.67 -15.64 7.88
N PHE A 148 -14.86 -16.57 7.40
CA PHE A 148 -14.71 -16.95 5.99
C PHE A 148 -15.39 -18.29 5.66
N LYS A 149 -16.40 -18.69 6.44
CA LYS A 149 -17.16 -19.91 6.16
C LYS A 149 -17.82 -19.80 4.77
N GLY A 150 -17.56 -20.78 3.91
CA GLY A 150 -18.09 -20.82 2.54
C GLY A 150 -17.17 -20.19 1.49
N CYS A 151 -15.97 -19.76 1.87
CA CYS A 151 -14.87 -19.47 0.95
C CYS A 151 -14.11 -20.76 0.63
N ASP A 152 -13.58 -20.86 -0.60
CA ASP A 152 -12.88 -22.04 -1.13
C ASP A 152 -11.52 -22.32 -0.46
#